data_AF-A0A8S4QQB6-F1
#
_entry.id   AF-A0A8S4QQB6-F1
#
_cell.length_a   1.000
_cell.length_b   1.000
_cell.length_c   1.000
_cell.angle_alpha   90.00
_cell.angle_beta   90.00
_cell.angle_gamma   90.00
#
_symmetry.space_group_name_H-M   'P 1'
#
loop_
_entity.id
_entity.type
_entity.pdbx_description
1 polymer ?
#
loop_
_entity_poly.entity_id
_entity_poly.type
_entity_poly.pdbx_seq_one_letter_code
_entity_poly.pdbx_strand_id
1 'polypeptide(L)' 'MHVFRNDKHFSKSTDGLGDVCDNDYDGDNVTNALDNCPNNSRIFRTDFRNYMTVRLDPEGTSQQDPNWEIAN' A
#
# COMPACT_ATOMS: atom_id res chain seq x y z
N MET A 1 13.14 -0.18 -4.48
CA MET A 1 13.53 1.05 -3.77
C MET A 1 13.95 2.09 -4.80
N HIS A 2 12.96 2.77 -5.39
CA HIS A 2 13.19 3.89 -6.29
C HIS A 2 12.89 5.15 -5.50
N VAL A 3 13.91 5.69 -4.84
CA VAL A 3 13.85 7.08 -4.39
C VAL A 3 13.94 7.89 -5.68
N PHE A 4 12.86 8.56 -6.09
CA PHE A 4 12.88 9.50 -7.20
C PHE A 4 13.79 10.68 -6.81
N ARG A 5 15.10 10.53 -7.04
CA ARG A 5 16.03 11.64 -6.99
C ARG A 5 15.80 12.48 -8.23
N ASN A 6 14.94 13.48 -8.10
CA ASN A 6 14.83 14.50 -9.12
C ASN A 6 16.00 15.47 -8.91
N ASP A 7 16.91 15.55 -9.87
CA ASP A 7 18.12 16.41 -9.83
C ASP A 7 17.81 17.93 -9.87
N LYS A 8 16.60 18.33 -9.44
CA LYS A 8 16.14 19.71 -9.34
C LYS A 8 15.29 19.92 -8.09
N HIS A 9 15.93 20.02 -6.92
CA HIS A 9 15.88 21.22 -6.09
C HIS A 9 16.69 20.97 -4.81
N PHE A 10 17.87 21.57 -4.76
CA PHE A 10 18.58 21.86 -3.53
C PHE A 10 17.75 22.91 -2.77
N SER A 11 17.01 22.47 -1.76
CA SER A 11 16.20 23.31 -0.89
C SER A 11 16.08 22.61 0.46
N LYS A 12 16.11 23.38 1.54
CA LYS A 12 16.56 22.95 2.86
C LYS A 12 15.55 22.05 3.58
N SER A 13 15.71 20.74 3.46
CA SER A 13 15.27 19.79 4.49
C SER A 13 16.51 19.21 5.18
N THR A 14 16.47 19.11 6.51
CA THR A 14 17.57 18.55 7.30
C THR A 14 17.60 17.01 7.28
N ASP A 15 16.71 16.39 6.50
CA ASP A 15 16.52 14.93 6.42
C ASP A 15 16.88 14.35 5.03
N GLY A 16 17.18 15.20 4.04
CA GLY A 16 17.68 14.76 2.73
C GLY A 16 16.61 14.36 1.71
N LEU A 17 15.34 14.66 1.99
CA LEU A 17 14.23 14.56 1.05
C LEU A 17 14.08 15.89 0.30
N GLY A 18 13.93 15.86 -1.02
CA GLY A 18 13.69 17.09 -1.78
C GLY A 18 12.25 17.56 -1.64
N ASP A 19 12.01 18.87 -1.64
CA ASP A 19 10.69 19.54 -1.45
C ASP A 19 9.51 18.89 -2.22
N VAL A 20 9.79 18.26 -3.37
CA VAL A 20 8.78 17.60 -4.22
C VAL A 20 8.19 16.34 -3.58
N CYS A 21 8.92 15.68 -2.69
CA CYS A 21 8.52 14.42 -2.05
C CYS A 21 8.21 14.58 -0.56
N ASP A 22 8.23 15.80 0.01
CA ASP A 22 8.06 16.01 1.46
C ASP A 22 6.73 15.43 2.00
N ASN A 23 5.69 15.40 1.17
CA ASN A 23 4.35 14.97 1.57
C ASN A 23 3.90 13.64 0.94
N ASP A 24 4.66 13.09 -0.01
CA ASP A 24 4.39 11.83 -0.72
C ASP A 24 5.74 11.20 -1.10
N TYR A 25 6.22 10.26 -0.27
CA TYR A 25 7.57 9.72 -0.39
C TYR A 25 7.73 8.71 -1.52
N ASP A 26 6.65 8.04 -1.94
CA ASP A 26 6.70 7.00 -2.97
C ASP A 26 6.05 7.38 -4.30
N GLY A 27 5.35 8.51 -4.35
CA GLY A 27 4.85 9.15 -5.56
C GLY A 27 3.57 8.51 -6.09
N ASP A 28 2.74 7.92 -5.23
CA ASP A 28 1.46 7.32 -5.63
C ASP A 28 0.25 8.28 -5.57
N ASN A 29 0.50 9.54 -5.20
CA ASN A 29 -0.46 10.62 -5.01
C ASN A 29 -1.32 10.50 -3.75
N VAL A 30 -0.93 9.67 -2.79
CA VAL A 30 -1.50 9.65 -1.44
C VAL A 30 -0.52 10.30 -0.48
N THR A 31 -1.00 11.22 0.36
CA THR A 31 -0.11 11.87 1.32
C THR A 31 0.39 10.87 2.34
N ASN A 32 1.65 10.98 2.77
CA ASN A 32 2.27 10.12 3.79
C ASN A 32 1.42 9.92 5.06
N ALA A 33 0.60 10.91 5.44
CA ALA A 33 -0.27 10.86 6.61
C ALA A 33 -1.55 10.01 6.43
N LEU A 34 -1.97 9.79 5.17
CA LEU A 34 -3.15 9.01 4.79
C LEU A 34 -2.79 7.67 4.12
N ASP A 35 -1.51 7.46 3.84
CA ASP A 35 -1.00 6.26 3.20
C ASP A 35 -0.66 5.18 4.24
N ASN A 36 -1.23 3.99 4.06
CA ASN A 36 -0.94 2.84 4.92
C ASN A 36 0.47 2.26 4.71
N CYS A 37 1.10 2.51 3.57
CA CYS A 37 2.47 2.11 3.27
C CYS A 37 3.25 3.23 2.53
N PRO A 38 3.61 4.34 3.21
CA PRO A 38 4.22 5.55 2.60
C PRO A 38 5.53 5.37 1.82
N ASN A 39 6.09 4.15 1.78
CA ASN A 39 7.34 3.84 1.08
C ASN A 39 7.11 2.78 -0.01
N ASN A 40 5.86 2.55 -0.43
CA ASN A 40 5.45 1.56 -1.40
C ASN A 40 4.28 2.06 -2.25
N SER A 41 4.63 2.63 -3.40
CA SER A 41 3.69 3.25 -4.35
C SER A 41 2.65 2.33 -4.99
N ARG A 42 2.63 1.06 -4.60
CA ARG A 42 1.65 0.07 -5.08
C ARG A 42 0.55 -0.19 -4.06
N ILE A 43 0.72 0.19 -2.79
CA ILE A 43 -0.20 -0.18 -1.70
C ILE A 43 -0.44 1.04 -0.82
N PHE A 44 -1.49 1.82 -1.11
CA PHE A 44 -1.83 3.02 -0.32
C PHE A 44 -3.02 2.84 0.63
N ARG A 45 -3.85 1.82 0.42
CA ARG A 45 -5.08 1.59 1.18
C ARG A 45 -5.29 0.13 1.53
N THR A 46 -6.02 -0.10 2.61
CA THR A 46 -6.56 -1.43 2.94
C THR A 46 -7.65 -1.78 1.94
N ASP A 47 -7.49 -2.90 1.22
CA ASP A 47 -8.45 -3.35 0.21
C ASP A 47 -8.51 -4.89 0.19
N PHE A 48 -9.55 -5.44 0.81
CA PHE A 48 -9.80 -6.89 0.83
C PHE A 48 -10.80 -7.35 -0.24
N ARG A 49 -11.21 -6.48 -1.17
CA ARG A 49 -12.21 -6.83 -2.19
C ARG A 49 -11.69 -7.86 -3.18
N ASN A 50 -10.37 -7.92 -3.37
CA ASN A 50 -9.70 -8.95 -4.16
C ASN A 50 -8.96 -9.89 -3.20
N TYR A 51 -9.64 -10.93 -2.72
CA TYR A 51 -9.09 -11.92 -1.80
C TYR A 51 -8.96 -13.29 -2.46
N MET A 52 -8.04 -14.10 -1.95
CA MET A 52 -7.93 -15.53 -2.28
C MET A 52 -8.40 -16.34 -1.09
N THR A 53 -9.39 -17.22 -1.32
CA THR A 53 -9.80 -18.21 -0.33
C THR A 53 -8.87 -19.41 -0.38
N VAL A 54 -8.40 -19.88 0.77
CA VAL A 54 -7.61 -21.11 0.88
C VAL A 54 -8.47 -22.17 1.55
N ARG A 55 -8.74 -23.27 0.83
CA ARG A 55 -9.40 -24.44 1.42
C ARG A 55 -8.36 -25.26 2.18
N LEU A 56 -8.59 -25.44 3.48
CA LEU A 56 -7.65 -26.15 4.37
C LEU A 56 -7.87 -27.66 4.36
N ASP A 57 -9.09 -28.11 4.08
CA ASP A 57 -9.43 -29.50 3.83
C ASP A 57 -10.24 -29.57 2.52
N PRO A 58 -9.60 -29.86 1.37
CA PRO A 58 -10.27 -29.86 0.07
C PRO A 58 -11.20 -31.05 -0.16
N GLU A 59 -11.02 -32.13 0.60
CA GLU A 59 -11.71 -33.41 0.39
C GLU A 59 -12.81 -33.65 1.44
N GLY A 60 -12.72 -32.97 2.59
CA GLY A 60 -13.72 -33.02 3.64
C GLY A 60 -15.10 -32.55 3.16
N THR A 61 -16.11 -33.39 3.37
CA THR A 61 -17.51 -33.10 3.05
C THR A 61 -18.37 -32.86 4.28
N SER A 62 -17.76 -32.93 5.47
CA SER A 62 -18.44 -32.79 6.77
C SER A 62 -18.81 -31.35 7.12
N GLN A 63 -18.17 -30.36 6.49
CA GLN A 63 -18.40 -28.94 6.74
C GLN A 63 -18.47 -28.17 5.41
N GLN A 64 -19.37 -27.18 5.34
CA GLN A 64 -19.42 -26.27 4.20
C GLN A 64 -18.29 -25.24 4.28
N ASP A 65 -17.72 -24.89 3.13
CA ASP A 65 -16.74 -23.82 3.02
C ASP A 65 -17.33 -22.46 3.45
N PRO A 66 -16.52 -21.54 3.98
CA PRO A 66 -16.98 -20.20 4.33
C PRO A 66 -17.49 -19.41 3.13
N ASN A 67 -18.60 -18.68 3.32
CA ASN A 67 -19.07 -17.66 2.38
C ASN A 67 -18.68 -16.28 2.90
N TRP A 68 -17.89 -15.53 2.12
CA TRP A 68 -17.39 -14.21 2.52
C TRP A 68 -18.16 -13.09 1.83
N GLU A 69 -18.81 -12.26 2.63
CA GLU A 69 -19.42 -11.00 2.18
C GLU A 69 -18.48 -9.85 2.54
N ILE A 70 -17.96 -9.16 1.54
CA ILE A 70 -17.03 -8.04 1.73
C ILE A 70 -17.81 -6.72 1.68
N ALA A 71 -17.74 -5.96 2.77
CA ALA A 71 -18.31 -4.63 2.90
C ALA A 71 -17.20 -3.59 3.15
N ASN A 72 -17.56 -2.30 2.99
CA ASN A 72 -16.66 -1.17 3.20
C ASN A 72 -16.65 -0.70 4.66
#